data_AF-A0A800IHY1-F1
#
_entry.id   AF-A0A800IHY1-F1
#
_cell.length_a   1.000
_cell.length_b   1.000
_cell.length_c   1.000
_cell.angle_alpha   90.00
_cell.angle_beta   90.00
_cell.angle_gamma   90.00
#
_symmetry.space_group_name_H-M   'P 1'
#
loop_
_entity.id
_entity.type
_entity.pdbx_description
1 polymer ?
#
loop_
_entity_poly.entity_id
_entity_poly.type
_entity_poly.pdbx_seq_one_letter_code
_entity_poly.pdbx_strand_id
1 'polypeptide(L)'
;MKSPSKRLKNRNIDVLKITKYAVLRLYNMMVYMILPFGLMGHLLLVWRRPEFRQGFWQRYGILKPMFGQPILIHAASVGELNAIAPLVQQLRLDWPVLVTTTSVTGAARFKQLFTDMPQVEHRFLPFDIGFANRRLLKRIQPRALLLVETELWPGLIAACHQRSIPVWLINGR
;
A
#
# COMPACT_ATOMS: atom_id res chain seq x y z
N MET A 1 17.29 -10.29 42.21
CA MET A 1 15.89 -9.80 42.18
C MET A 1 15.73 -8.76 41.07
N LYS A 2 14.85 -8.97 40.07
CA LYS A 2 14.59 -7.95 39.03
C LYS A 2 13.68 -6.85 39.62
N SER A 3 14.11 -5.58 39.52
CA SER A 3 13.40 -4.39 40.01
C SER A 3 11.93 -4.33 39.50
N PRO A 4 10.95 -3.93 40.35
CA PRO A 4 9.52 -3.82 40.02
C PRO A 4 9.22 -3.01 38.75
N SER A 5 10.04 -1.98 38.48
CA SER A 5 9.94 -1.09 37.31
C SER A 5 10.13 -1.81 35.97
N LYS A 6 11.08 -2.75 35.88
CA LYS A 6 11.33 -3.52 34.64
C LYS A 6 10.18 -4.49 34.32
N ARG A 7 9.47 -4.98 35.35
CA ARG A 7 8.38 -5.96 35.20
C ARG A 7 7.10 -5.30 34.67
N LEU A 8 6.81 -4.05 35.07
CA LEU A 8 5.70 -3.25 34.54
C LEU A 8 5.92 -2.82 33.09
N LYS A 9 7.14 -2.38 32.74
CA LYS A 9 7.49 -1.98 31.37
C LYS A 9 7.37 -3.14 30.36
N ASN A 10 7.79 -4.34 30.74
CA ASN A 10 7.64 -5.54 29.91
C ASN A 10 6.17 -5.94 29.72
N ARG A 11 5.35 -5.91 30.79
CA ARG A 11 3.91 -6.18 30.68
C ARG A 11 3.21 -5.24 29.70
N ASN A 12 3.53 -3.95 29.73
CA ASN A 12 2.94 -2.99 28.78
C ASN A 12 3.33 -3.30 27.32
N ILE A 13 4.60 -3.64 27.08
CA ILE A 13 5.09 -4.02 25.73
C ILE A 13 4.40 -5.30 25.24
N ASP A 14 4.23 -6.30 26.11
CA ASP A 14 3.59 -7.57 25.76
C ASP A 14 2.09 -7.39 25.50
N VAL A 15 1.39 -6.61 26.33
CA VAL A 15 -0.03 -6.27 26.12
C VAL A 15 -0.21 -5.48 24.82
N LEU A 16 0.61 -4.47 24.54
CA LEU A 16 0.59 -3.71 23.28
C LEU A 16 0.79 -4.61 22.06
N LYS A 17 1.71 -5.57 22.14
CA LYS A 17 1.92 -6.56 21.07
C LYS A 17 0.69 -7.45 20.90
N ILE A 18 0.19 -8.05 21.98
CA ILE A 18 -0.97 -8.96 21.95
C ILE A 18 -2.19 -8.25 21.35
N THR A 19 -2.50 -7.04 21.80
CA THR A 19 -3.63 -6.25 21.29
C THR A 19 -3.45 -5.93 19.81
N LYS A 20 -2.25 -5.49 19.38
CA LYS A 20 -1.97 -5.22 17.96
C LYS A 20 -2.17 -6.47 17.09
N TYR A 21 -1.70 -7.64 17.52
CA TYR A 21 -1.89 -8.90 16.79
C TYR A 21 -3.34 -9.39 16.81
N ALA A 22 -4.09 -9.15 17.89
CA ALA A 22 -5.50 -9.48 17.98
C ALA A 22 -6.33 -8.63 17.00
N VAL A 23 -6.11 -7.31 16.99
CA VAL A 23 -6.78 -6.37 16.07
C VAL A 23 -6.47 -6.73 14.61
N LEU A 24 -5.20 -6.98 14.28
CA LEU A 24 -4.82 -7.36 12.91
C LEU A 24 -5.42 -8.71 12.49
N ARG A 25 -5.56 -9.66 13.40
CA ARG A 25 -6.23 -10.95 13.11
C ARG A 25 -7.71 -10.75 12.82
N LEU A 26 -8.41 -9.99 13.67
CA LEU A 26 -9.82 -9.66 13.47
C LEU A 26 -10.03 -8.92 12.14
N TYR A 27 -9.20 -7.90 11.86
CA TYR A 27 -9.19 -7.19 10.58
C TYR A 27 -9.06 -8.15 9.39
N ASN A 28 -8.05 -9.04 9.41
CA ASN A 28 -7.85 -9.99 8.33
C ASN A 28 -9.05 -10.96 8.18
N MET A 29 -9.65 -11.42 9.27
CA MET A 29 -10.86 -12.27 9.20
C MET A 29 -12.01 -11.54 8.52
N MET A 30 -12.22 -10.26 8.84
CA MET A 30 -13.23 -9.43 8.17
C MET A 30 -12.92 -9.25 6.68
N VAL A 31 -11.66 -8.98 6.32
CA VAL A 31 -11.23 -8.89 4.92
C VAL A 31 -11.53 -10.17 4.17
N TYR A 32 -11.18 -11.34 4.72
CA TYR A 32 -11.44 -12.63 4.07
C TYR A 32 -12.94 -12.97 3.97
N MET A 33 -13.75 -12.54 4.95
CA MET A 33 -15.21 -12.71 4.92
C MET A 33 -15.87 -11.81 3.86
N ILE A 34 -15.37 -10.58 3.68
CA ILE A 34 -15.86 -9.63 2.67
C ILE A 34 -15.35 -9.97 1.28
N LEU A 35 -14.16 -10.59 1.17
CA LEU A 35 -13.50 -10.89 -0.10
C LEU A 35 -14.38 -11.55 -1.18
N PRO A 36 -15.18 -12.60 -0.92
CA PRO A 36 -16.04 -13.18 -1.95
C PRO A 36 -17.08 -12.19 -2.49
N PHE A 37 -17.69 -11.39 -1.60
CA PHE A 37 -18.66 -10.35 -2.00
C PHE A 37 -17.98 -9.19 -2.72
N GLY A 38 -16.81 -8.76 -2.27
CA GLY A 38 -15.99 -7.74 -2.91
C GLY A 38 -15.52 -8.18 -4.30
N LEU A 39 -15.10 -9.43 -4.45
CA LEU A 39 -14.74 -10.03 -5.73
C LEU A 39 -15.94 -10.07 -6.68
N MET A 40 -17.10 -10.51 -6.19
CA MET A 40 -18.35 -10.52 -6.98
C MET A 40 -18.72 -9.10 -7.47
N GLY A 41 -18.70 -8.11 -6.57
CA GLY A 41 -18.99 -6.72 -6.91
C GLY A 41 -17.96 -6.14 -7.88
N HIS A 42 -16.68 -6.44 -7.70
CA HIS A 42 -15.63 -6.01 -8.63
C HIS A 42 -15.78 -6.67 -10.00
N LEU A 43 -16.12 -7.97 -10.08
CA LEU A 43 -16.42 -8.65 -11.35
C LEU A 43 -17.63 -8.03 -12.05
N LEU A 44 -18.68 -7.68 -11.30
CA LEU A 44 -19.83 -6.97 -11.85
C LEU A 44 -19.45 -5.59 -12.40
N LEU A 45 -18.60 -4.83 -11.69
CA LEU A 45 -18.08 -3.55 -12.18
C LEU A 45 -17.25 -3.73 -13.45
N VAL A 46 -16.36 -4.71 -13.48
CA VAL A 46 -15.51 -5.04 -14.65
C VAL A 46 -16.35 -5.46 -15.86
N TRP A 47 -17.48 -6.14 -15.61
CA TRP A 47 -18.44 -6.51 -16.65
C TRP A 47 -19.21 -5.30 -17.18
N ARG A 48 -19.72 -4.43 -16.29
CA ARG A 48 -20.53 -3.26 -16.64
C ARG A 48 -19.72 -2.08 -17.19
N ARG A 49 -18.47 -1.93 -16.76
CA ARG A 49 -17.62 -0.76 -16.98
C ARG A 49 -16.21 -1.21 -17.40
N PRO A 50 -15.89 -1.20 -18.71
CA PRO A 50 -14.63 -1.71 -19.23
C PRO A 50 -13.37 -1.07 -18.61
N GLU A 51 -13.46 0.18 -18.17
CA GLU A 51 -12.37 0.91 -17.54
C GLU A 51 -11.88 0.25 -16.23
N PHE A 52 -12.73 -0.51 -15.53
CA PHE A 52 -12.36 -1.26 -14.32
C PHE A 52 -11.57 -2.53 -14.60
N ARG A 53 -11.45 -2.95 -15.87
CA ARG A 53 -10.53 -4.04 -16.27
C ARG A 53 -9.07 -3.67 -16.04
N GLN A 54 -8.77 -2.38 -15.97
CA GLN A 54 -7.41 -1.88 -15.76
C GLN A 54 -6.86 -2.35 -14.41
N GLY A 55 -5.72 -3.02 -14.46
CA GLY A 55 -5.03 -3.49 -13.25
C GLY A 55 -5.77 -4.58 -12.47
N PHE A 56 -6.75 -5.27 -13.06
CA PHE A 56 -7.53 -6.31 -12.37
C PHE A 56 -6.62 -7.29 -11.60
N TRP A 57 -5.63 -7.85 -12.28
CA TRP A 57 -4.68 -8.78 -11.68
C TRP A 57 -3.77 -8.14 -10.62
N GLN A 58 -3.39 -6.87 -10.83
CA GLN A 58 -2.58 -6.11 -9.88
C GLN A 58 -3.33 -5.92 -8.56
N ARG A 59 -4.65 -5.69 -8.61
CA ARG A 59 -5.53 -5.58 -7.42
C ARG A 59 -5.55 -6.84 -6.55
N TYR A 60 -5.20 -8.00 -7.11
CA TYR A 60 -5.06 -9.27 -6.37
C TYR A 60 -3.59 -9.69 -6.16
N GLY A 61 -2.66 -8.74 -6.33
CA GLY A 61 -1.23 -8.95 -6.10
C GLY A 61 -0.51 -9.68 -7.24
N ILE A 62 -1.16 -9.94 -8.37
CA ILE A 62 -0.50 -10.49 -9.56
C ILE A 62 0.11 -9.32 -10.34
N LEU A 63 1.38 -9.04 -10.05
CA LEU A 63 2.18 -8.00 -10.67
C LEU A 63 3.54 -8.53 -11.13
N LYS A 64 4.08 -7.94 -12.19
CA LYS A 64 5.44 -8.20 -12.66
C LYS A 64 6.46 -7.78 -11.59
N PRO A 65 7.65 -8.40 -11.50
CA PRO A 65 8.70 -7.86 -10.65
C PRO A 65 9.13 -6.45 -11.11
N MET A 66 9.74 -5.70 -10.20
CA MET A 66 10.39 -4.43 -10.52
C MET A 66 11.84 -4.49 -10.03
N PHE A 67 12.75 -3.91 -10.79
CA PHE A 67 14.16 -3.83 -10.43
C PHE A 67 14.50 -2.48 -9.80
N GLY A 68 15.58 -2.43 -9.01
CA GLY A 68 16.08 -1.18 -8.44
C GLY A 68 15.49 -0.76 -7.09
N GLN A 69 14.65 -1.59 -6.46
CA GLN A 69 14.09 -1.37 -5.10
C GLN A 69 13.46 0.03 -4.91
N PRO A 70 12.31 0.32 -5.53
CA PRO A 70 11.81 1.68 -5.62
C PRO A 70 11.43 2.28 -4.27
N ILE A 71 11.26 3.60 -4.25
CA ILE A 71 10.40 4.26 -3.27
C ILE A 71 8.94 4.04 -3.72
N LEU A 72 8.15 3.37 -2.89
CA LEU A 72 6.74 3.09 -3.17
C LEU A 72 5.88 4.22 -2.60
N ILE A 73 5.17 4.94 -3.44
CA ILE A 73 4.25 6.00 -3.05
C ILE A 73 2.83 5.55 -3.35
N HIS A 74 1.94 5.61 -2.37
CA HIS A 74 0.53 5.31 -2.53
C HIS A 74 -0.31 6.58 -2.44
N ALA A 75 -0.92 6.95 -3.56
CA ALA A 75 -1.88 8.04 -3.70
C ALA A 75 -3.17 7.45 -4.29
N ALA A 76 -4.15 7.18 -3.44
CA ALA A 76 -5.39 6.52 -3.79
C ALA A 76 -6.23 7.28 -4.83
N SER A 77 -6.23 8.61 -4.71
CA SER A 77 -7.10 9.50 -5.48
C SER A 77 -6.33 10.45 -6.41
N VAL A 78 -7.06 11.11 -7.31
CA VAL A 78 -6.53 12.19 -8.16
C VAL A 78 -6.04 13.38 -7.30
N GLY A 79 -6.74 13.69 -6.21
CA GLY A 79 -6.38 14.78 -5.30
C GLY A 79 -5.03 14.52 -4.65
N GLU A 80 -4.86 13.34 -4.06
CA GLU A 80 -3.61 12.91 -3.42
C GLU A 80 -2.46 12.86 -4.43
N LEU A 81 -2.72 12.37 -5.64
CA LEU A 81 -1.72 12.31 -6.71
C LEU A 81 -1.25 13.71 -7.13
N ASN A 82 -2.18 14.66 -7.29
CA ASN A 82 -1.84 16.05 -7.57
C ASN A 82 -1.06 16.68 -6.41
N ALA A 83 -1.39 16.35 -5.16
CA ALA A 83 -0.70 16.87 -3.99
C ALA A 83 0.77 16.42 -3.93
N ILE A 84 1.07 15.18 -4.32
CA ILE A 84 2.46 14.67 -4.33
C ILE A 84 3.23 14.93 -5.62
N ALA A 85 2.57 15.37 -6.69
CA ALA A 85 3.22 15.52 -7.99
C ALA A 85 4.43 16.47 -7.96
N PRO A 86 4.38 17.66 -7.33
CA PRO A 86 5.52 18.55 -7.24
C PRO A 86 6.71 17.91 -6.51
N LEU A 87 6.43 17.14 -5.45
CA LEU A 87 7.45 16.43 -4.68
C LEU A 87 8.15 15.38 -5.56
N VAL A 88 7.39 14.57 -6.29
CA VAL A 88 7.94 13.53 -7.18
C VAL A 88 8.73 14.13 -8.34
N GLN A 89 8.28 15.26 -8.89
CA GLN A 89 8.96 15.95 -9.99
C GLN A 89 10.28 16.61 -9.57
N GLN A 90 10.37 17.07 -8.32
CA GLN A 90 11.58 17.72 -7.78
C GLN A 90 12.58 16.75 -7.16
N LEU A 91 12.14 15.53 -6.85
CA LEU A 91 13.02 14.49 -6.34
C LEU A 91 14.14 14.20 -7.35
N ARG A 92 15.40 14.38 -6.92
CA ARG A 92 16.55 13.81 -7.63
C ARG A 92 16.54 12.32 -7.37
N LEU A 93 16.11 11.57 -8.37
CA LEU A 93 15.81 10.15 -8.22
C LEU A 93 17.08 9.31 -8.39
N ASP A 94 17.82 9.14 -7.30
CA ASP A 94 18.86 8.10 -7.19
C ASP A 94 18.25 6.68 -7.26
N TRP A 95 16.93 6.59 -7.08
CA TRP A 95 16.17 5.35 -7.04
C TRP A 95 14.89 5.46 -7.87
N PRO A 96 14.40 4.37 -8.49
CA PRO A 96 13.11 4.37 -9.16
C PRO A 96 11.96 4.72 -8.20
N VAL A 97 10.90 5.31 -8.71
CA VAL A 97 9.66 5.56 -7.96
C VAL A 97 8.56 4.69 -8.53
N LEU A 98 7.84 4.01 -7.63
CA LEU A 98 6.61 3.32 -7.99
C LEU A 98 5.45 4.06 -7.34
N VAL A 99 4.62 4.71 -8.16
CA VAL A 99 3.38 5.31 -7.69
C VAL A 99 2.25 4.29 -7.83
N THR A 100 1.43 4.17 -6.79
CA THR A 100 0.26 3.30 -6.80
C THR A 100 -1.02 4.03 -6.51
N THR A 101 -2.07 3.70 -7.26
CA THR A 101 -3.43 4.25 -7.09
C THR A 101 -4.44 3.13 -6.92
N THR A 102 -5.56 3.41 -6.27
CA THR A 102 -6.73 2.52 -6.23
C THR A 102 -7.77 2.94 -7.27
N SER A 103 -7.79 4.21 -7.69
CA SER A 103 -8.71 4.76 -8.69
C SER A 103 -8.19 4.66 -10.14
N VAL A 104 -9.09 4.39 -11.09
CA VAL A 104 -8.80 4.40 -12.53
C VAL A 104 -8.55 5.83 -13.03
N THR A 105 -9.27 6.81 -12.48
CA THR A 105 -9.03 8.24 -12.75
C THR A 105 -7.66 8.70 -12.26
N GLY A 106 -7.20 8.22 -11.10
CA GLY A 106 -5.83 8.43 -10.63
C GLY A 106 -4.79 7.88 -11.60
N ALA A 107 -5.00 6.68 -12.14
CA ALA A 107 -4.11 6.08 -13.14
C ALA A 107 -4.05 6.90 -14.45
N ALA A 108 -5.19 7.42 -14.92
CA ALA A 108 -5.22 8.31 -16.08
C ALA A 108 -4.47 9.62 -15.79
N ARG A 109 -4.67 10.20 -14.60
CA ARG A 109 -3.98 11.42 -14.17
C ARG A 109 -2.47 11.22 -14.02
N PHE A 110 -2.04 10.07 -13.51
CA PHE A 110 -0.61 9.72 -13.41
C PHE A 110 0.09 9.87 -14.75
N LYS A 111 -0.50 9.32 -15.82
CA LYS A 111 0.07 9.43 -17.15
C LYS A 111 0.31 10.89 -17.53
N GLN A 112 -0.68 11.76 -17.30
CA GLN A 112 -0.55 13.19 -17.62
C GLN A 112 0.54 13.91 -16.81
N LEU A 113 0.75 13.52 -15.55
CA LEU A 113 1.68 14.20 -14.65
C LEU A 113 3.15 13.77 -14.82
N PHE A 114 3.38 12.53 -15.25
CA PHE A 114 4.70 11.88 -15.23
C PHE A 114 5.09 11.27 -16.58
N THR A 115 4.49 11.72 -17.70
CA THR A 115 4.79 11.20 -19.05
C THR A 115 6.29 11.24 -19.36
N ASP A 116 6.98 12.32 -18.98
CA ASP A 116 8.38 12.56 -19.32
C ASP A 116 9.37 12.06 -18.24
N MET A 117 8.92 11.20 -17.32
CA MET A 117 9.71 10.69 -16.20
C MET A 117 9.81 9.14 -16.22
N PRO A 118 10.69 8.55 -17.06
CA PRO A 118 10.77 7.10 -17.24
C PRO A 118 11.14 6.31 -15.97
N GLN A 119 11.74 6.98 -14.98
CA GLN A 119 12.08 6.42 -13.68
C GLN A 119 10.89 6.33 -12.70
N VAL A 120 9.73 6.87 -13.08
CA VAL A 120 8.49 6.84 -12.30
C VAL A 120 7.50 5.90 -13.00
N GLU A 121 7.22 4.75 -12.39
CA GLU A 121 6.25 3.78 -12.92
C GLU A 121 4.93 3.87 -12.12
N HIS A 122 3.82 3.51 -12.77
CA HIS A 122 2.53 3.34 -12.11
C HIS A 122 2.05 1.90 -12.09
N ARG A 123 1.46 1.49 -10.96
CA ARG A 123 0.68 0.25 -10.82
C ARG A 123 -0.55 0.47 -9.96
N PHE A 124 -1.56 -0.37 -10.08
CA PHE A 124 -2.65 -0.39 -9.11
C PHE A 124 -2.21 -1.04 -7.81
N LEU A 125 -2.55 -0.43 -6.68
CA LEU A 125 -2.31 -1.06 -5.38
C LEU A 125 -3.22 -2.30 -5.25
N PRO A 126 -2.70 -3.43 -4.76
CA PRO A 126 -3.54 -4.56 -4.37
C PRO A 126 -4.56 -4.18 -3.31
N PHE A 127 -5.71 -4.85 -3.30
CA PHE A 127 -6.56 -4.86 -2.11
C PHE A 127 -5.76 -5.39 -0.92
N ASP A 128 -6.13 -4.97 0.29
CA ASP A 128 -5.38 -5.25 1.52
C ASP A 128 -5.61 -6.66 2.05
N ILE A 129 -5.36 -7.61 1.16
CA ILE A 129 -5.43 -9.03 1.37
C ILE A 129 -4.01 -9.49 1.69
N GLY A 130 -3.84 -10.24 2.77
CA GLY A 130 -2.52 -10.62 3.26
C GLY A 130 -1.62 -11.27 2.20
N PHE A 131 -2.15 -12.12 1.33
CA PHE A 131 -1.34 -12.74 0.27
C PHE A 131 -0.94 -11.75 -0.84
N ALA A 132 -1.80 -10.78 -1.16
CA ALA A 132 -1.59 -9.82 -2.22
C ALA A 132 -0.50 -8.82 -1.82
N ASN A 133 -0.57 -8.32 -0.58
CA ASN A 133 0.47 -7.47 0.01
C ASN A 133 1.82 -8.19 0.08
N ARG A 134 1.84 -9.45 0.54
CA ARG A 134 3.08 -10.24 0.58
C ARG A 134 3.69 -10.40 -0.80
N ARG A 135 2.86 -10.62 -1.84
CA ARG A 135 3.33 -10.76 -3.22
C ARG A 135 3.82 -9.43 -3.79
N LEU A 136 3.13 -8.32 -3.54
CA LEU A 136 3.58 -6.97 -3.88
C LEU A 136 4.97 -6.71 -3.31
N LEU A 137 5.14 -6.80 -1.99
CA LEU A 137 6.40 -6.48 -1.33
C LEU A 137 7.53 -7.44 -1.74
N LYS A 138 7.22 -8.71 -2.03
CA LYS A 138 8.21 -9.68 -2.56
C LYS A 138 8.66 -9.34 -3.99
N ARG A 139 7.75 -8.85 -4.84
CA ARG A 139 8.02 -8.56 -6.26
C ARG A 139 8.64 -7.18 -6.48
N ILE A 140 8.32 -6.23 -5.62
CA ILE A 140 8.79 -4.84 -5.70
C ILE A 140 10.04 -4.62 -4.85
N GLN A 141 10.09 -5.23 -3.65
CA GLN A 141 11.15 -5.00 -2.66
C GLN A 141 11.42 -3.50 -2.42
N PRO A 142 10.40 -2.71 -2.04
CA PRO A 142 10.56 -1.27 -1.94
C PRO A 142 11.47 -0.88 -0.79
N ARG A 143 12.22 0.21 -0.95
CA ARG A 143 13.04 0.81 0.11
C ARG A 143 12.22 1.47 1.20
N ALA A 144 11.07 2.04 0.83
CA ALA A 144 10.14 2.69 1.74
C ALA A 144 8.74 2.68 1.13
N LEU A 145 7.73 2.76 1.98
CA LEU A 145 6.33 3.01 1.62
C LEU A 145 5.94 4.41 2.13
N LEU A 146 5.44 5.25 1.23
CA LEU A 146 4.93 6.58 1.49
C LEU A 146 3.41 6.54 1.24
N LEU A 147 2.60 6.64 2.29
CA LEU A 147 1.15 6.73 2.21
C LEU A 147 0.74 8.20 2.14
N VAL A 148 -0.13 8.57 1.20
CA VAL A 148 -0.66 9.93 1.10
C VAL A 148 -2.01 10.00 1.78
N GLU A 149 -2.14 10.92 2.74
CA GLU A 149 -3.40 11.30 3.42
C GLU A 149 -4.19 10.19 4.12
N THR A 150 -5.09 9.47 3.43
CA THR A 150 -6.25 8.85 4.09
C THR A 150 -6.37 7.34 4.01
N GLU A 151 -5.71 6.69 3.05
CA GLU A 151 -5.84 5.23 2.89
C GLU A 151 -4.80 4.45 3.71
N LEU A 152 -5.10 4.33 5.01
CA LEU A 152 -4.38 3.42 5.90
C LEU A 152 -4.84 1.98 5.66
N TRP A 153 -3.98 1.16 5.05
CA TRP A 153 -4.18 -0.27 4.82
C TRP A 153 -3.42 -1.09 5.88
N PRO A 154 -4.08 -1.55 6.96
CA PRO A 154 -3.40 -2.19 8.10
C PRO A 154 -2.62 -3.44 7.71
N GLY A 155 -3.13 -4.23 6.76
CA GLY A 155 -2.48 -5.44 6.26
C GLY A 155 -1.17 -5.13 5.54
N LEU A 156 -1.15 -4.09 4.71
CA LEU A 156 0.02 -3.61 3.99
C LEU A 156 1.05 -3.05 4.96
N ILE A 157 0.63 -2.18 5.88
CA ILE A 157 1.49 -1.60 6.92
C ILE A 157 2.14 -2.70 7.77
N ALA A 158 1.34 -3.69 8.20
CA ALA A 158 1.85 -4.83 8.94
C ALA A 158 2.83 -5.68 8.11
N ALA A 159 2.56 -5.88 6.82
CA ALA A 159 3.43 -6.61 5.92
C ALA A 159 4.77 -5.89 5.64
N CYS A 160 4.76 -4.54 5.62
CA CYS A 160 5.96 -3.71 5.55
C CYS A 160 6.78 -3.84 6.84
N HIS A 161 6.14 -3.70 8.00
CA HIS A 161 6.79 -3.83 9.31
C HIS A 161 7.44 -5.21 9.50
N GLN A 162 6.79 -6.29 9.04
CA GLN A 162 7.37 -7.65 9.08
C GLN A 162 8.64 -7.80 8.23
N ARG A 163 8.86 -6.91 7.26
CA ARG A 163 10.01 -6.90 6.35
C ARG A 163 11.00 -5.79 6.64
N SER A 164 10.82 -5.07 7.75
CA SER A 164 11.64 -3.90 8.10
C SER A 164 11.61 -2.80 7.02
N ILE A 165 10.51 -2.70 6.26
CA ILE A 165 10.32 -1.64 5.27
C ILE A 165 9.75 -0.42 6.01
N PRO A 166 10.44 0.73 6.00
CA PRO A 166 9.96 1.95 6.64
C PRO A 166 8.68 2.45 5.96
N VAL A 167 7.72 2.87 6.77
CA VAL A 167 6.42 3.41 6.33
C VAL A 167 6.31 4.85 6.83
N TRP A 168 6.00 5.76 5.92
CA TRP A 168 5.83 7.18 6.18
C TRP A 168 4.44 7.61 5.74
N LEU A 169 3.77 8.44 6.54
CA LEU A 169 2.55 9.13 6.15
C LEU A 169 2.93 10.55 5.70
N ILE A 170 2.52 10.93 4.50
CA ILE A 170 2.81 12.24 3.91
C ILE A 170 1.51 13.00 3.74
N ASN A 171 1.58 14.29 4.06
CA ASN A 171 0.45 15.24 3.99
C ASN A 171 -0.71 14.90 4.93
N GLY A 172 -0.42 14.52 6.18
CA GLY A 172 -1.44 14.47 7.23
C GLY A 172 -1.85 15.89 7.62
N ARG A 173 -3.02 16.34 7.17
CA ARG A 173 -3.70 17.48 7.80
C ARG A 173 -4.14 17.11 9.21
#